data_AF-F2VQS7-F1
#
_entry.id   AF-F2VQS7-F1
#
_cell.length_a   1.000
_cell.length_b   1.000
_cell.length_c   1.000
_cell.angle_alpha   90.00
_cell.angle_beta   90.00
_cell.angle_gamma   90.00
#
_symmetry.space_group_name_H-M   'P 1'
#
loop_
_entity.id
_entity.type
_entity.pdbx_description
1 polymer ?
#
loop_
_entity_poly.entity_id
_entity_poly.type
_entity_poly.pdbx_seq_one_letter_code
_entity_poly.pdbx_strand_id
1 'polypeptide(L)'
;KIGVKSHEASFSEESLRGTETLDCKSAKCASIKCILNDTELLNNYYVKVKTRIWSGTFLSATYQTVKLTSSVDVETFNPDLLIVSPKQLPVVLTVSKPGEKGEVPVGVIVGSVIGGLLLLALAVGLLWKFGF
;
A
#
# COMPACT_ATOMS: atom_id res chain seq x y z
N LYS A 1 -22.40 -23.30 -13.35
CA LYS A 1 -23.05 -22.25 -12.53
C LYS A 1 -22.20 -22.01 -11.29
N ILE A 2 -21.43 -20.92 -11.23
CA ILE A 2 -20.66 -20.56 -10.03
C ILE A 2 -21.69 -20.05 -9.01
N GLY A 3 -21.95 -20.84 -7.97
CA GLY A 3 -22.91 -20.51 -6.93
C GLY A 3 -22.44 -19.29 -6.15
N VAL A 4 -23.27 -18.25 -6.09
CA VAL A 4 -23.00 -17.04 -5.31
C VAL A 4 -23.25 -17.39 -3.84
N LYS A 5 -22.25 -17.91 -3.14
CA LYS A 5 -22.28 -17.94 -1.68
C LYS A 5 -22.13 -16.50 -1.19
N SER A 6 -23.11 -16.02 -0.40
CA SER A 6 -22.97 -14.76 0.31
C SER A 6 -21.88 -14.92 1.36
N HIS A 7 -20.84 -14.08 1.30
CA HIS A 7 -19.80 -14.01 2.33
C HIS A 7 -20.04 -12.74 3.13
N GLU A 8 -20.31 -12.90 4.43
CA GLU A 8 -20.38 -11.80 5.38
C GLU A 8 -18.96 -11.42 5.80
N ALA A 9 -18.56 -10.18 5.52
CA ALA A 9 -17.24 -9.67 5.88
C ALA A 9 -17.28 -9.10 7.30
N SER A 10 -16.37 -9.57 8.16
CA SER A 10 -16.12 -9.00 9.49
C SER A 10 -14.81 -8.21 9.47
N PHE A 11 -14.81 -7.04 10.11
CA PHE A 11 -13.65 -6.16 10.20
C PHE A 11 -13.19 -6.08 11.65
N SER A 12 -11.87 -6.05 11.86
CA SER A 12 -11.26 -5.84 13.17
C SER A 12 -10.45 -4.56 13.14
N GLU A 13 -10.37 -3.87 14.28
CA GLU A 13 -9.44 -2.76 14.46
C GLU A 13 -8.00 -3.28 14.31
N GLU A 14 -7.22 -2.61 13.46
CA GLU A 14 -5.83 -2.94 13.19
C GLU A 14 -5.01 -1.68 12.91
N SER A 15 -3.73 -1.66 13.33
CA SER A 15 -2.82 -0.55 13.06
C SER A 15 -1.92 -0.91 11.88
N LEU A 16 -2.00 -0.12 10.81
CA LEU A 16 -1.12 -0.21 9.65
C LEU A 16 -0.10 0.94 9.64
N ARG A 17 0.10 1.62 10.78
CA ARG A 17 1.14 2.64 10.94
C ARG A 17 2.52 2.03 10.70
N GLY A 18 3.37 2.76 9.99
CA GLY A 18 4.69 2.28 9.54
C GLY A 18 4.65 1.22 8.43
N THR A 19 3.47 0.79 7.97
CA THR A 19 3.34 -0.16 6.85
C THR A 19 3.09 0.59 5.56
N GLU A 20 4.11 0.72 4.72
CA GLU A 20 3.98 1.41 3.43
C GLU A 20 3.28 0.55 2.36
N THR A 21 3.46 -0.77 2.42
CA THR A 21 3.00 -1.72 1.39
C THR A 21 2.32 -2.93 2.00
N LEU A 22 1.10 -3.21 1.52
CA LEU A 22 0.36 -4.45 1.77
C LEU A 22 0.51 -5.36 0.55
N ASP A 23 1.31 -6.42 0.70
CA ASP A 23 1.55 -7.46 -0.31
C ASP A 23 1.41 -8.86 0.32
N CYS A 24 1.66 -9.91 -0.47
CA CYS A 24 1.58 -11.28 0.05
C CYS A 24 2.71 -11.67 1.02
N LYS A 25 3.65 -10.76 1.32
CA LYS A 25 4.67 -10.93 2.38
C LYS A 25 4.22 -10.29 3.69
N SER A 26 3.54 -9.14 3.62
CA SER A 26 3.06 -8.40 4.80
C SER A 26 1.62 -8.71 5.20
N ALA A 27 0.81 -9.31 4.32
CA ALA A 27 -0.59 -9.63 4.57
C ALA A 27 -0.94 -11.09 4.28
N LYS A 28 -2.09 -11.55 4.80
CA LYS A 28 -2.66 -12.86 4.44
C LYS A 28 -3.01 -12.87 2.95
N CYS A 29 -2.36 -13.77 2.21
CA CYS A 29 -2.53 -13.90 0.77
C CYS A 29 -3.55 -14.99 0.42
N ALA A 30 -4.33 -14.76 -0.63
CA ALA A 30 -5.19 -15.76 -1.24
C ALA A 30 -4.81 -15.91 -2.71
N SER A 31 -4.59 -17.15 -3.15
CA SER A 31 -4.18 -17.45 -4.53
C SER A 31 -5.36 -18.03 -5.31
N ILE A 32 -5.55 -17.54 -6.54
CA ILE A 32 -6.58 -18.01 -7.46
C ILE A 32 -5.87 -18.64 -8.65
N LYS A 33 -6.06 -19.95 -8.85
CA LYS A 33 -5.51 -20.67 -10.00
C LYS A 33 -6.59 -20.81 -11.08
N CYS A 34 -6.34 -20.21 -12.24
CA CYS A 34 -7.19 -20.35 -13.42
C CYS A 34 -6.50 -21.28 -14.42
N ILE A 35 -7.20 -22.31 -14.86
CA ILE A 35 -6.72 -23.24 -15.90
C ILE A 35 -7.56 -22.99 -17.15
N LEU A 36 -6.91 -22.62 -18.25
CA LEU A 36 -7.55 -22.53 -19.56
C LEU A 36 -7.29 -23.83 -20.32
N ASN A 37 -8.35 -24.55 -20.65
CA ASN A 37 -8.30 -25.74 -21.50
C ASN A 37 -8.68 -25.35 -22.94
N ASP A 38 -8.16 -26.11 -23.92
CA ASP A 38 -8.53 -25.99 -25.34
C ASP A 38 -8.28 -24.61 -25.96
N THR A 39 -7.09 -24.06 -25.74
CA THR A 39 -6.66 -22.83 -26.44
C THR A 39 -6.29 -23.15 -27.90
N GLU A 40 -7.01 -22.56 -28.84
CA GLU A 40 -6.73 -22.64 -30.27
C GLU A 40 -5.47 -21.84 -30.64
N LEU A 41 -4.73 -22.36 -31.61
CA LEU A 41 -3.52 -21.72 -32.14
C LEU A 41 -3.86 -20.36 -32.76
N LEU A 42 -3.00 -19.35 -32.53
CA LEU A 42 -3.13 -18.00 -33.11
C LEU A 42 -4.39 -17.24 -32.70
N ASN A 43 -5.03 -17.60 -31.58
CA ASN A 43 -6.17 -16.89 -31.03
C ASN A 43 -5.82 -16.12 -29.75
N ASN A 44 -6.49 -14.99 -29.52
CA ASN A 44 -6.25 -14.14 -28.35
C ASN A 44 -7.27 -14.42 -27.25
N TYR A 45 -6.77 -14.84 -26.09
CA TYR A 45 -7.58 -15.09 -24.89
C TYR A 45 -7.38 -13.98 -23.87
N TYR A 46 -8.47 -13.45 -23.32
CA TYR A 46 -8.45 -12.39 -22.32
C TYR A 46 -9.00 -12.87 -20.99
N VAL A 47 -8.18 -12.85 -19.95
CA VAL A 47 -8.60 -13.13 -18.57
C VAL A 47 -8.85 -11.81 -17.85
N LYS A 48 -10.09 -11.56 -17.45
CA LYS A 48 -10.47 -10.36 -16.70
C LYS A 48 -10.64 -10.68 -15.21
N VAL A 49 -9.64 -10.31 -14.43
CA VAL A 49 -9.69 -10.40 -12.96
C VAL A 49 -10.35 -9.15 -12.40
N LYS A 50 -11.39 -9.31 -11.57
CA LYS A 50 -12.04 -8.22 -10.83
C LYS A 50 -11.80 -8.43 -9.34
N THR A 51 -11.26 -7.42 -8.68
CA THR A 51 -11.09 -7.39 -7.23
C THR A 51 -12.06 -6.41 -6.61
N ARG A 52 -12.51 -6.69 -5.38
CA ARG A 52 -13.33 -5.77 -4.59
C ARG A 52 -12.56 -5.42 -3.32
N ILE A 53 -12.40 -4.12 -3.09
CA ILE A 53 -11.82 -3.60 -1.86
C ILE A 53 -12.97 -3.38 -0.87
N TRP A 54 -12.81 -3.91 0.35
CA TRP A 54 -13.77 -3.68 1.43
C TRP A 54 -13.42 -2.37 2.14
N SER A 55 -14.29 -1.37 2.02
CA SER A 55 -14.09 -0.07 2.69
C SER A 55 -14.06 -0.19 4.21
N GLY A 56 -14.80 -1.15 4.80
CA GLY A 56 -14.83 -1.39 6.25
C GLY A 56 -13.46 -1.62 6.89
N THR A 57 -12.57 -2.33 6.20
CA THR A 57 -11.18 -2.53 6.63
C THR A 57 -10.43 -1.20 6.79
N PHE A 58 -10.54 -0.32 5.80
CA PHE A 58 -9.84 0.96 5.77
C PHE A 58 -10.51 2.05 6.63
N LEU A 59 -11.79 1.87 6.96
CA LEU A 59 -12.46 2.74 7.92
C LEU A 59 -11.98 2.44 9.35
N SER A 60 -11.87 1.15 9.69
CA SER A 60 -11.47 0.65 11.02
C SER A 60 -9.95 0.75 11.24
N ALA A 61 -9.14 0.56 10.19
CA ALA A 61 -7.70 0.60 10.33
C ALA A 61 -7.14 2.03 10.52
N THR A 62 -6.02 2.11 11.23
CA THR A 62 -5.25 3.35 11.42
C THR A 62 -4.06 3.41 10.45
N TYR A 63 -4.07 4.34 9.48
CA TYR A 63 -3.02 4.55 8.48
C TYR A 63 -3.16 5.93 7.83
N GLN A 64 -2.07 6.45 7.24
CA GLN A 64 -2.11 7.66 6.41
C GLN A 64 -2.21 7.34 4.92
N THR A 65 -1.27 6.56 4.41
CA THR A 65 -1.23 6.08 3.04
C THR A 65 -0.66 4.68 3.04
N VAL A 66 -1.28 3.77 2.30
CA VAL A 66 -0.81 2.40 2.12
C VAL A 66 -0.97 1.99 0.66
N LYS A 67 0.01 1.27 0.12
CA LYS A 67 -0.05 0.68 -1.22
C LYS A 67 -0.47 -0.78 -1.12
N LEU A 68 -1.63 -1.13 -1.66
CA LEU A 68 -1.96 -2.53 -1.91
C LEU A 68 -1.27 -2.99 -3.19
N THR A 69 -0.51 -4.07 -3.09
CA THR A 69 0.17 -4.71 -4.22
C THR A 69 -0.27 -6.15 -4.32
N SER A 70 -0.93 -6.51 -5.43
CA SER A 70 -1.22 -7.90 -5.79
C SER A 70 -0.43 -8.32 -7.01
N SER A 71 0.17 -9.52 -7.00
CA SER A 71 0.81 -10.10 -8.17
C SER A 71 -0.14 -10.99 -8.94
N VAL A 72 -0.07 -10.92 -10.26
CA VAL A 72 -0.71 -11.88 -11.17
C VAL A 72 0.40 -12.61 -11.90
N ASP A 73 0.44 -13.93 -11.72
CA ASP A 73 1.38 -14.84 -12.35
C ASP A 73 0.63 -15.69 -13.38
N VAL A 74 1.17 -15.79 -14.59
CA VAL A 74 0.59 -16.59 -15.67
C VAL A 74 1.59 -17.65 -16.10
N GLU A 75 1.24 -18.91 -15.86
CA GLU A 75 2.02 -20.08 -16.23
C GLU A 75 1.38 -20.77 -17.46
N THR A 76 2.21 -21.13 -18.45
CA THR A 76 1.79 -21.91 -19.63
C THR A 76 2.51 -23.26 -19.65
N PHE A 77 1.79 -24.32 -20.03
CA PHE A 77 2.36 -25.66 -20.20
C PHE A 77 3.28 -25.77 -21.44
N ASN A 78 3.10 -24.89 -22.44
CA ASN A 78 3.92 -24.85 -23.65
C ASN A 78 4.41 -23.42 -23.91
N PRO A 79 5.65 -23.08 -23.51
CA PRO A 79 6.21 -21.72 -23.70
C PRO A 79 6.47 -21.37 -25.17
N ASP A 80 6.61 -22.37 -26.05
CA ASP A 80 6.88 -22.17 -27.49
C ASP A 80 5.61 -21.85 -28.32
N LEU A 81 4.42 -22.12 -27.76
CA LEU A 81 3.13 -21.95 -28.46
C LEU A 81 2.31 -20.76 -27.96
N LEU A 82 2.60 -20.23 -26.77
CA LEU A 82 1.81 -19.20 -26.11
C LEU A 82 2.72 -18.11 -25.53
N ILE A 83 2.73 -16.94 -26.17
CA ILE A 83 3.47 -15.77 -25.70
C ILE A 83 2.67 -15.10 -24.59
N VAL A 84 3.09 -15.33 -23.35
CA VAL A 84 2.54 -14.69 -22.16
C VAL A 84 3.38 -13.46 -21.83
N SER A 85 2.86 -12.26 -22.10
CA SER A 85 3.52 -11.01 -21.78
C SER A 85 2.54 -10.02 -21.14
N PRO A 86 2.81 -9.53 -19.91
CA PRO A 86 3.93 -9.84 -19.01
C PRO A 86 3.70 -11.11 -18.16
N LYS A 87 4.77 -11.85 -17.83
CA LYS A 87 4.73 -13.07 -17.00
C LYS A 87 4.30 -12.81 -15.55
N GLN A 88 4.64 -11.62 -15.04
CA GLN A 88 4.26 -11.13 -13.72
C GLN A 88 3.83 -9.67 -13.86
N LEU A 89 2.61 -9.34 -13.42
CA LEU A 89 2.13 -7.96 -13.41
C LEU A 89 1.75 -7.55 -11.99
N PRO A 90 2.48 -6.64 -11.34
CA PRO A 90 2.05 -6.06 -10.07
C PRO A 90 0.94 -5.05 -10.32
N VAL A 91 -0.20 -5.26 -9.67
CA VAL A 91 -1.30 -4.28 -9.62
C VAL A 91 -1.18 -3.51 -8.32
N VAL A 92 -0.92 -2.20 -8.42
CA VAL A 92 -0.70 -1.31 -7.27
C VAL A 92 -1.89 -0.37 -7.11
N LEU A 93 -2.47 -0.36 -5.91
CA LEU A 93 -3.58 0.51 -5.53
C LEU A 93 -3.20 1.30 -4.29
N THR A 94 -3.12 2.62 -4.42
CA THR A 94 -2.80 3.49 -3.29
C THR A 94 -4.09 3.91 -2.59
N VAL A 95 -4.19 3.66 -1.29
CA VAL A 95 -5.30 4.09 -0.44
C VAL A 95 -4.78 5.07 0.60
N SER A 96 -5.42 6.23 0.70
CA SER A 96 -5.06 7.26 1.68
C SER A 96 -6.26 7.64 2.54
N LYS A 97 -5.98 8.00 3.81
CA LYS A 97 -6.98 8.46 4.78
C LYS A 97 -6.73 9.93 5.10
N PRO A 98 -7.43 10.87 4.44
CA PRO A 98 -7.23 12.29 4.68
C PRO A 98 -7.68 12.63 6.11
N GLY A 99 -6.79 13.21 6.91
CA GLY A 99 -7.06 13.60 8.31
C GLY A 99 -6.39 12.72 9.37
N GLU A 100 -5.78 11.59 8.98
CA GLU A 100 -4.91 10.85 9.90
C GLU A 100 -3.63 11.68 10.13
N LYS A 101 -3.29 11.96 11.39
CA LYS A 101 -2.15 12.82 11.72
C LYS A 101 -0.84 12.13 11.29
N GLY A 102 -0.05 12.87 10.50
CA GLY A 102 1.36 12.59 10.23
C GLY A 102 2.13 12.20 11.48
N GLU A 103 2.93 11.14 11.42
CA GLU A 103 3.97 10.90 12.42
C GLU A 103 5.07 11.93 12.20
N VAL A 104 4.99 13.07 12.89
CA VAL A 104 6.10 14.02 12.97
C VAL A 104 7.15 13.37 13.88
N PRO A 105 8.37 13.08 13.40
CA PRO A 105 9.38 12.42 14.23
C PRO A 105 9.69 13.26 15.46
N VAL A 106 9.72 12.63 16.64
CA VAL A 106 9.98 13.31 17.92
C VAL A 106 11.31 14.09 17.88
N GLY A 107 12.31 13.59 17.14
CA GLY A 107 13.58 14.28 16.93
C GLY A 107 13.43 15.65 16.26
N VAL A 108 12.47 15.83 15.34
CA VAL A 108 12.21 17.13 14.70
C VAL A 108 11.68 18.13 15.73
N ILE A 109 10.80 17.68 16.63
CA ILE A 109 10.24 18.50 17.70
C ILE A 109 11.35 18.96 18.65
N VAL A 110 12.14 18.01 19.16
CA VAL A 110 13.25 18.30 20.08
C VAL A 110 14.30 19.20 19.43
N GLY A 111 14.68 18.91 18.18
CA GLY A 111 15.64 19.70 17.43
C GLY A 111 15.18 21.14 17.20
N SER A 112 13.89 21.34 16.94
CA SER A 112 13.32 22.67 16.75
C SER A 112 13.35 23.51 18.04
N VAL A 113 13.08 22.90 19.20
CA VAL A 113 13.17 23.57 20.50
C VAL A 113 14.61 23.99 20.82
N ILE A 114 15.57 23.09 20.64
CA ILE A 114 17.00 23.38 20.88
C ILE A 114 17.50 24.46 19.92
N GLY A 115 17.16 24.34 18.64
CA GLY A 115 17.50 25.34 17.62
C GLY A 115 16.92 26.71 17.96
N GLY A 116 15.65 26.77 18.36
CA GLY A 116 14.99 28.00 18.79
C GLY A 116 15.66 28.64 20.01
N LEU A 117 16.02 27.86 21.03
CA LEU A 117 16.74 28.33 22.21
C LEU A 117 18.13 28.87 21.87
N LEU A 118 18.89 28.18 21.01
CA LEU A 118 20.20 28.63 20.56
C LEU A 118 20.10 29.95 19.79
N LEU A 119 19.13 30.06 18.88
CA LEU A 119 18.89 31.27 18.09
C LEU A 119 18.51 32.44 18.99
N LEU A 120 17.65 32.19 19.99
CA LEU A 120 17.23 33.19 20.98
C LEU A 120 18.38 33.64 21.87
N ALA A 121 19.23 32.72 22.35
CA ALA A 121 20.42 33.04 23.12
C ALA A 121 21.41 33.91 22.31
N LEU A 122 21.58 33.59 21.02
CA LEU A 122 22.45 34.33 20.12
C LEU A 122 21.93 35.75 19.87
N ALA A 123 20.62 35.91 19.69
CA ALA A 123 19.98 37.21 19.55
C ALA A 123 20.15 38.07 20.82
N VAL A 124 19.91 37.50 22.00
CA VAL A 124 20.13 38.20 23.29
C VAL A 124 21.60 38.60 23.44
N GLY A 125 22.53 37.72 23.10
CA GLY A 125 23.97 38.01 23.16
C GLY A 125 24.37 39.17 22.24
N LEU A 126 23.81 39.24 21.04
CA LEU A 126 24.03 40.37 20.12
C LEU A 126 23.42 41.66 20.65
N LEU A 127 22.17 41.64 21.11
CA LEU A 127 21.50 42.81 21.68
C LEU A 127 22.26 43.37 22.88
N TRP A 128 22.74 42.50 23.77
CA TRP A 128 23.59 42.87 24.90
C TRP A 128 24.91 43.50 24.46
N LYS A 129 25.54 42.97 23.40
CA LYS A 129 26.82 43.49 22.87
C LYS A 129 26.67 44.88 22.25
N PHE A 130 25.52 45.17 21.63
CA PHE A 130 25.24 46.45 20.97
C PHE A 130 24.58 47.50 21.89
N GLY A 131 24.40 47.19 23.18
CA GLY A 131 24.13 48.18 24.22
C GLY A 131 22.69 48.68 24.29
N PHE A 132 21.70 47.80 24.07
CA PHE A 132 20.29 48.06 24.40
C PHE A 132 20.00 47.76 25.88
#